data_AF-A0A1I4B2Q2-F1
#
_entry.id   AF-A0A1I4B2Q2-F1
#
_cell.length_a   1.000
_cell.length_b   1.000
_cell.length_c   1.000
_cell.angle_alpha   90.00
_cell.angle_beta   90.00
_cell.angle_gamma   90.00
#
_symmetry.space_group_name_H-M   'P 1'
#
loop_
_entity.id
_entity.type
_entity.pdbx_description
1 polymer ?
#
loop_
_entity_poly.entity_id
_entity_poly.type
_entity_poly.pdbx_seq_one_letter_code
_entity_poly.pdbx_strand_id
1 'polypeptide(L)'
;MDKSQCLTAADLMEQIEGVNLHNKKGSKLKFRLYLTQTMSDTPIEALDLSVRSSNCLKRAGIEYIGDIAEAIASGVDLASIRNCGFKSRREIMEKLMIFQYYSLPENKKEPYLREVVQLNT
;
A
#
# COMPACT_ATOMS: atom_id res chain seq x y z
N MET A 1 -5.48 19.14 -30.92
CA MET A 1 -4.40 19.55 -30.01
C MET A 1 -5.04 19.97 -28.70
N ASP A 2 -5.28 19.00 -27.82
CA ASP A 2 -5.07 19.21 -26.39
C ASP A 2 -4.64 17.86 -25.82
N LYS A 3 -3.40 17.83 -25.36
CA LYS A 3 -2.67 16.66 -24.88
C LYS A 3 -2.83 16.63 -23.36
N SER A 4 -4.04 16.36 -22.88
CA SER A 4 -4.18 15.88 -21.50
C SER A 4 -3.85 14.39 -21.51
N GLN A 5 -2.54 14.15 -21.62
CA GLN A 5 -1.93 12.85 -21.44
C GLN A 5 -2.33 12.37 -20.04
N CYS A 6 -3.29 11.45 -19.97
CA CYS A 6 -3.29 10.48 -18.88
C CYS A 6 -1.90 9.84 -18.93
N LEU A 7 -1.02 10.27 -18.02
CA LEU A 7 0.14 9.47 -17.64
C LEU A 7 -0.43 8.13 -17.26
N THR A 8 -0.15 7.12 -18.08
CA THR A 8 -0.76 5.81 -17.86
C THR A 8 -0.25 5.30 -16.53
N ALA A 9 -1.11 4.67 -15.74
CA ALA A 9 -0.70 4.04 -14.50
C ALA A 9 0.52 3.11 -14.69
N ALA A 10 0.76 2.63 -15.91
CA ALA A 10 1.97 1.91 -16.32
C ALA A 10 3.28 2.71 -16.16
N ASP A 11 3.29 4.02 -16.39
CA ASP A 11 4.47 4.88 -16.21
C ASP A 11 4.78 5.13 -14.71
N LEU A 12 3.76 5.05 -13.86
CA LEU A 12 3.90 5.05 -12.39
C LEU A 12 4.26 3.66 -11.82
N MET A 13 4.05 2.58 -12.58
CA MET A 13 4.30 1.20 -12.14
C MET A 13 5.79 0.83 -12.07
N GLU A 14 6.68 1.55 -12.75
CA GLU A 14 8.10 1.19 -12.81
C GLU A 14 8.94 1.67 -11.62
N GLN A 15 8.41 2.54 -10.75
CA GLN A 15 9.22 3.20 -9.70
C GLN A 15 8.96 2.75 -8.26
N ILE A 16 8.09 1.76 -8.02
CA ILE A 16 7.83 1.31 -6.65
C ILE A 16 8.91 0.31 -6.20
N GLU A 17 10.07 0.82 -5.82
CA GLU A 17 11.03 0.06 -5.00
C GLU A 17 10.41 -0.21 -3.63
N GLY A 18 10.38 -1.49 -3.24
CA GLY A 18 9.64 -1.97 -2.08
C GLY A 18 9.88 -1.19 -0.79
N VAL A 19 8.79 -0.87 -0.07
CA VAL A 19 8.80 -0.15 1.20
C VAL A 19 9.59 -0.91 2.26
N ASN A 20 10.48 -0.20 2.96
CA ASN A 20 11.43 -0.77 3.91
C ASN A 20 10.92 -0.67 5.37
N LEU A 21 10.70 -1.81 6.04
CA LEU A 21 10.34 -1.83 7.47
C LEU A 21 11.10 -2.91 8.25
N HIS A 22 11.86 -2.52 9.28
CA HIS A 22 12.70 -3.41 10.09
C HIS A 22 11.94 -4.03 11.27
N ASN A 23 11.96 -5.36 11.43
CA ASN A 23 11.45 -6.08 12.61
C ASN A 23 12.57 -6.82 13.35
N LYS A 24 12.47 -6.89 14.68
CA LYS A 24 13.43 -7.56 15.57
C LYS A 24 13.45 -9.11 15.50
N LYS A 25 12.60 -9.78 14.69
CA LYS A 25 12.62 -11.28 14.55
C LYS A 25 11.71 -11.87 13.44
N GLY A 26 11.54 -11.23 12.27
CA GLY A 26 10.73 -11.82 11.19
C GLY A 26 10.62 -10.90 9.99
N SER A 27 10.80 -11.46 8.79
CA SER A 27 11.08 -10.82 7.50
C SER A 27 10.15 -9.66 7.10
N LYS A 28 10.68 -8.74 6.26
CA LYS A 28 9.94 -7.61 5.67
C LYS A 28 8.84 -8.15 4.74
N LEU A 29 7.57 -7.80 4.93
CA LEU A 29 6.50 -8.13 3.96
C LEU A 29 6.67 -7.27 2.70
N LYS A 30 6.99 -7.91 1.58
CA LYS A 30 7.14 -7.27 0.26
C LYS A 30 6.03 -7.73 -0.67
N PHE A 31 5.39 -6.78 -1.35
CA PHE A 31 4.39 -7.05 -2.38
C PHE A 31 4.29 -5.85 -3.32
N ARG A 32 3.88 -6.09 -4.57
CA ARG A 32 3.53 -5.00 -5.49
C ARG A 32 2.11 -4.50 -5.24
N LEU A 33 1.93 -3.19 -5.35
CA LEU A 33 0.64 -2.53 -5.27
C LEU A 33 0.03 -2.40 -6.66
N TYR A 34 -1.23 -2.83 -6.79
CA TYR A 34 -2.04 -2.69 -7.99
C TYR A 34 -3.36 -2.05 -7.56
N LEU A 35 -3.46 -0.72 -7.72
CA LEU A 35 -4.69 0.01 -7.42
C LEU A 35 -5.41 0.38 -8.70
N THR A 36 -6.72 0.11 -8.74
CA THR A 36 -7.62 0.73 -9.72
C THR A 36 -8.05 2.11 -9.20
N GLN A 37 -8.70 2.91 -10.05
CA GLN A 37 -9.24 4.19 -9.61
C GLN A 37 -10.21 4.02 -8.43
N THR A 38 -11.13 3.05 -8.53
CA THR A 38 -12.08 2.72 -7.46
C THR A 38 -11.39 2.34 -6.14
N MET A 39 -10.28 1.60 -6.22
CA MET A 39 -9.49 1.26 -5.02
C MET A 39 -8.79 2.48 -4.44
N SER A 40 -8.31 3.39 -5.29
CA SER A 40 -7.61 4.61 -4.87
C SER A 40 -8.55 5.56 -4.12
N ASP A 41 -9.80 5.69 -4.60
CA ASP A 41 -10.84 6.52 -4.01
C ASP A 41 -11.49 5.89 -2.75
N THR A 42 -11.07 4.68 -2.37
CA THR A 42 -11.61 3.99 -1.19
C THR A 42 -11.04 4.59 0.11
N PRO A 43 -11.87 4.93 1.11
CA PRO A 43 -11.39 5.45 2.39
C PRO A 43 -10.57 4.43 3.20
N ILE A 44 -9.62 4.91 4.01
CA ILE A 44 -8.79 4.04 4.86
C ILE A 44 -9.58 3.22 5.89
N GLU A 45 -10.81 3.62 6.20
CA GLU A 45 -11.74 2.87 7.06
C GLU A 45 -12.05 1.48 6.51
N ALA A 46 -12.03 1.31 5.18
CA ALA A 46 -12.27 0.02 4.53
C ALA A 46 -11.17 -1.02 4.84
N LEU A 47 -9.99 -0.58 5.28
CA LEU A 47 -8.89 -1.46 5.68
C LEU A 47 -9.09 -2.08 7.07
N ASP A 48 -10.09 -1.62 7.84
CA ASP A 48 -10.37 -2.10 9.20
C ASP A 48 -9.09 -2.11 10.07
N LEU A 49 -8.41 -0.95 10.07
CA LEU A 49 -7.19 -0.72 10.84
C LEU A 49 -7.54 -0.49 12.32
N SER A 50 -6.60 -0.84 13.21
CA SER A 50 -6.69 -0.42 14.60
C SER A 50 -6.81 1.10 14.70
N VAL A 51 -7.50 1.56 15.77
CA VAL A 51 -7.67 3.00 16.07
C VAL A 51 -6.34 3.74 16.04
N ARG A 52 -5.25 3.11 16.51
CA ARG A 52 -3.92 3.71 16.47
C ARG A 52 -3.44 3.92 15.05
N SER A 53 -3.51 2.91 14.20
CA SER A 53 -2.99 2.94 12.83
C SER A 53 -3.82 3.87 11.93
N SER A 54 -5.14 3.82 12.04
CA SER A 54 -6.03 4.78 11.37
C SER A 54 -5.72 6.22 11.81
N ASN A 55 -5.57 6.48 13.11
CA ASN A 55 -5.23 7.81 13.61
C ASN A 55 -3.84 8.29 13.17
N CYS A 56 -2.88 7.40 12.92
CA CYS A 56 -1.57 7.79 12.38
C CYS A 56 -1.73 8.33 10.96
N LEU A 57 -2.50 7.64 10.12
CA LEU A 57 -2.76 8.04 8.74
C LEU A 57 -3.55 9.36 8.68
N LYS A 58 -4.66 9.47 9.42
CA LYS A 58 -5.49 10.70 9.45
C LYS A 58 -4.71 11.93 9.88
N ARG A 59 -3.82 11.80 10.88
CA ARG A 59 -2.99 12.92 11.35
C ARG A 59 -1.91 13.33 10.35
N ALA A 60 -1.55 12.43 9.43
CA ALA A 60 -0.66 12.72 8.32
C ALA A 60 -1.40 13.31 7.10
N GLY A 61 -2.73 13.48 7.17
CA GLY A 61 -3.54 13.94 6.05
C GLY A 61 -3.85 12.85 5.02
N ILE A 62 -3.67 11.57 5.38
CA ILE A 62 -3.99 10.42 4.53
C ILE A 62 -5.41 9.98 4.85
N GLU A 63 -6.31 10.09 3.88
CA GLU A 63 -7.74 9.77 4.03
C GLU A 63 -8.17 8.59 3.14
N TYR A 64 -7.48 8.38 2.02
CA TYR A 64 -7.80 7.35 1.04
C TYR A 64 -6.67 6.33 0.86
N ILE A 65 -6.98 5.17 0.30
CA ILE A 65 -6.01 4.13 -0.01
C ILE A 65 -5.01 4.59 -1.07
N GLY A 66 -5.45 5.44 -2.03
CA GLY A 66 -4.57 6.07 -3.01
C GLY A 66 -3.44 6.88 -2.35
N ASP A 67 -3.77 7.67 -1.32
CA ASP A 67 -2.80 8.48 -0.57
C ASP A 67 -1.72 7.61 0.09
N ILE A 68 -2.11 6.43 0.62
CA ILE A 68 -1.17 5.47 1.20
C ILE A 68 -0.20 4.97 0.12
N ALA A 69 -0.71 4.60 -1.05
CA ALA A 69 0.11 4.09 -2.14
C ALA A 69 1.05 5.15 -2.71
N GLU A 70 0.60 6.41 -2.80
CA GLU A 70 1.45 7.53 -3.22
C GLU A 70 2.55 7.81 -2.20
N ALA A 71 2.23 7.81 -0.89
CA ALA A 71 3.23 7.94 0.16
C ALA A 71 4.28 6.81 0.08
N ILE A 72 3.84 5.58 -0.20
CA ILE A 72 4.71 4.43 -0.41
C ILE A 72 5.60 4.61 -1.65
N ALA A 73 5.02 5.01 -2.78
CA ALA A 73 5.73 5.16 -4.06
C ALA A 73 6.75 6.29 -4.04
N SER A 74 6.44 7.40 -3.36
CA SER A 74 7.34 8.54 -3.17
C SER A 74 8.48 8.26 -2.17
N GLY A 75 8.53 7.06 -1.59
CA GLY A 75 9.56 6.68 -0.62
C GLY A 75 9.39 7.37 0.72
N VAL A 76 8.21 7.95 1.00
CA VAL A 76 7.88 8.45 2.35
C VAL A 76 7.84 7.24 3.27
N ASP A 77 8.88 7.10 4.07
CA ASP A 77 8.87 6.12 5.14
C ASP A 77 7.70 6.46 6.06
N LEU A 78 6.73 5.56 6.16
CA LEU A 78 5.63 5.63 7.12
C LEU A 78 6.16 5.83 8.56
N ALA A 79 7.45 5.58 8.81
CA ALA A 79 8.13 5.92 10.06
C ALA A 79 8.26 7.41 10.36
N SER A 80 8.21 8.27 9.33
CA SER A 80 8.20 9.73 9.50
C SER A 80 6.87 10.25 10.07
N ILE A 81 5.79 9.47 9.94
CA ILE A 81 4.48 9.78 10.51
C ILE A 81 4.56 9.72 12.04
N ARG A 82 4.26 10.85 12.69
CA ARG A 82 4.27 10.98 14.15
C ARG A 82 3.37 9.92 14.79
N ASN A 83 3.95 9.12 15.69
CA ASN A 83 3.33 7.98 16.41
C ASN A 83 3.07 6.72 15.57
N CYS A 84 3.49 6.67 14.30
CA CYS A 84 3.40 5.48 13.46
C CYS A 84 4.57 4.53 13.74
N GLY A 85 4.44 3.77 14.83
CA GLY A 85 5.46 2.80 15.25
C GLY A 85 5.46 1.54 14.38
N PHE A 86 6.46 0.68 14.61
CA PHE A 86 6.64 -0.58 13.88
C PHE A 86 5.34 -1.40 13.72
N LYS A 87 4.59 -1.61 14.82
CA LYS A 87 3.34 -2.39 14.80
C LYS A 87 2.29 -1.77 13.88
N SER A 88 2.13 -0.46 13.91
CA SER A 88 1.16 0.25 13.07
C SER A 88 1.51 0.16 11.60
N ARG A 89 2.79 0.37 11.26
CA ARG A 89 3.27 0.24 9.87
C ARG A 89 3.07 -1.17 9.33
N ARG A 90 3.41 -2.19 10.14
CA ARG A 90 3.20 -3.59 9.78
C ARG A 90 1.71 -3.87 9.52
N GLU A 91 0.85 -3.45 10.42
CA GLU A 91 -0.61 -3.61 10.28
C GLU A 91 -1.14 -2.93 9.00
N ILE A 92 -0.70 -1.70 8.71
CA ILE A 92 -1.09 -0.98 7.49
C ILE A 92 -0.70 -1.78 6.24
N MET A 93 0.55 -2.25 6.17
CA MET A 93 1.01 -3.04 5.02
C MET A 93 0.28 -4.39 4.89
N GLU A 94 0.04 -5.08 6.00
CA GLU A 94 -0.70 -6.35 6.04
C GLU A 94 -2.15 -6.16 5.54
N LYS A 95 -2.85 -5.15 6.07
CA LYS A 95 -4.24 -4.86 5.68
C LYS A 95 -4.35 -4.38 4.23
N LEU A 96 -3.37 -3.61 3.74
CA LEU A 96 -3.33 -3.14 2.35
C LEU A 96 -3.14 -4.31 1.36
N MET A 97 -2.23 -5.24 1.66
CA MET A 97 -2.05 -6.47 0.86
C MET A 97 -3.35 -7.29 0.80
N ILE A 98 -3.99 -7.47 1.96
CA ILE A 98 -5.25 -8.24 2.07
C ILE A 98 -6.38 -7.56 1.28
N PHE A 99 -6.53 -6.24 1.43
CA PHE A 99 -7.53 -5.48 0.68
C PHE A 99 -7.34 -5.62 -0.83
N GLN A 100 -6.10 -5.51 -1.31
CA GLN A 100 -5.79 -5.70 -2.72
C GLN A 100 -6.15 -7.11 -3.19
N TYR A 101 -5.77 -8.14 -2.42
CA TYR A 101 -6.10 -9.53 -2.75
C TYR A 101 -7.60 -9.75 -2.94
N TYR A 102 -8.44 -9.21 -2.05
CA TYR A 102 -9.90 -9.32 -2.17
C TYR A 102 -10.50 -8.46 -3.27
N SER A 103 -9.83 -7.38 -3.65
CA SER A 103 -10.26 -6.48 -4.74
C SER A 103 -9.86 -6.99 -6.13
N LEU A 104 -8.92 -7.94 -6.22
CA LEU A 104 -8.50 -8.53 -7.48
C LEU A 104 -9.54 -9.52 -8.03
N PRO A 105 -9.72 -9.58 -9.36
CA PRO A 105 -10.54 -10.62 -9.98
C PRO A 105 -9.89 -12.00 -9.78
N GLU A 106 -10.71 -13.06 -9.78
CA GLU A 106 -10.28 -14.41 -9.41
C GLU A 106 -9.07 -14.91 -10.21
N ASN A 107 -9.02 -14.59 -11.51
CA ASN A 107 -7.93 -14.95 -12.41
C ASN A 107 -6.59 -14.25 -12.10
N LYS A 108 -6.57 -13.20 -11.26
CA LYS A 108 -5.36 -12.46 -10.86
C LYS A 108 -4.91 -12.78 -9.44
N LYS A 109 -5.74 -13.44 -8.63
CA LYS A 109 -5.42 -13.75 -7.23
C LYS A 109 -4.24 -14.71 -7.08
N GLU A 110 -4.25 -15.81 -7.82
CA GLU A 110 -3.18 -16.81 -7.77
C GLU A 110 -1.82 -16.23 -8.24
N PRO A 111 -1.72 -15.58 -9.41
CA PRO A 111 -0.48 -14.91 -9.83
C PRO A 111 0.05 -13.92 -8.78
N TYR A 112 -0.85 -13.13 -8.18
CA TYR A 112 -0.49 -12.18 -7.14
C TYR A 112 0.11 -12.88 -5.90
N LEU A 113 -0.53 -13.93 -5.38
CA LEU A 113 0.01 -14.65 -4.21
C LEU A 113 1.36 -15.31 -4.51
N ARG A 114 1.53 -15.89 -5.70
CA ARG A 114 2.83 -16.47 -6.13
C ARG A 114 3.92 -15.42 -6.11
N GLU A 115 3.63 -14.24 -6.63
CA GLU A 115 4.54 -13.11 -6.64
C GLU A 115 4.91 -12.68 -5.20
N VAL A 116 3.92 -12.53 -4.32
CA VAL A 116 4.15 -12.18 -2.91
C VAL A 116 5.03 -13.23 -2.25
N VAL A 117 4.76 -14.52 -2.43
CA VAL A 117 5.61 -15.59 -1.87
C VAL A 117 7.05 -15.48 -2.37
N GLN A 118 7.25 -15.27 -3.67
CA GLN A 118 8.58 -15.15 -4.27
C GLN A 118 9.35 -13.94 -3.74
N LEU A 119 8.67 -12.82 -3.47
CA LEU A 119 9.30 -11.61 -2.94
C LEU A 119 9.71 -11.74 -1.46
N ASN A 120 9.12 -12.69 -0.72
CA ASN A 120 9.33 -12.91 0.72
C ASN A 120 10.07 -14.20 1.06
N THR A 121 10.49 -14.97 0.05
CA THR A 121 11.39 -16.12 0.19
C THR A 121 12.83 -15.65 0.34
#